data_AF-A0ABD8AA20-F1
#
_entry.id   AF-A0ABD8AA20-F1
#
_cell.length_a   1.000
_cell.length_b   1.000
_cell.length_c   1.000
_cell.angle_alpha   90.00
_cell.angle_beta   90.00
_cell.angle_gamma   90.00
#
_symmetry.space_group_name_H-M   'P 1'
#
loop_
_entity.id
_entity.type
_entity.pdbx_description
1 polymer ?
#
loop_
_entity_poly.entity_id
_entity_poly.type
_entity_poly.pdbx_seq_one_letter_code
_entity_poly.pdbx_strand_id
1 'polypeptide(L)'
;MFEIERRLEEKGITRGNIVASAMELYVPHGIGVEEAAKRLGEMIGKALQDPNISSLLLGAILLEDELYLKRKDSEIADDPVFLLSDEIIGMAIAEVIGGTYARFEFTRYDQKKPGILGSLGPFLDDAVAGLIAGCTSRLYSESMGSM
;
A
#
# COMPACT_ATOMS: atom_id res chain seq x y z
N MET A 1 -3.90 -6.00 -15.86
CA MET A 1 -2.79 -6.95 -15.53
C MET A 1 -3.09 -7.67 -14.23
N PHE A 2 -2.96 -9.01 -14.16
CA PHE A 2 -3.34 -9.95 -13.06
C PHE A 2 -4.69 -9.74 -12.34
N GLU A 3 -5.49 -8.76 -12.80
CA GLU A 3 -6.77 -8.34 -12.24
C GLU A 3 -6.65 -7.93 -10.75
N ILE A 4 -5.50 -7.36 -10.35
CA ILE A 4 -5.24 -7.04 -8.94
C ILE A 4 -6.27 -6.09 -8.34
N GLU A 5 -6.66 -5.06 -9.07
CA GLU A 5 -7.68 -4.14 -8.57
C GLU A 5 -8.99 -4.86 -8.23
N ARG A 6 -9.46 -5.73 -9.13
CA ARG A 6 -10.65 -6.57 -8.89
C ARG A 6 -10.46 -7.50 -7.69
N ARG A 7 -9.28 -8.10 -7.54
CA ARG A 7 -8.99 -9.01 -6.42
C ARG A 7 -8.91 -8.28 -5.07
N LEU A 8 -8.40 -7.06 -5.07
CA LEU A 8 -8.42 -6.18 -3.89
C LEU A 8 -9.87 -5.79 -3.55
N GLU A 9 -10.67 -5.43 -4.55
CA GLU A 9 -12.10 -5.12 -4.38
C GLU A 9 -12.90 -6.32 -3.83
N GLU A 10 -12.63 -7.55 -4.29
CA GLU A 10 -13.22 -8.79 -3.76
C GLU A 10 -12.90 -9.01 -2.27
N LYS A 11 -11.83 -8.37 -1.75
CA LYS A 11 -11.46 -8.34 -0.33
C LYS A 11 -11.93 -7.09 0.42
N GLY A 12 -12.73 -6.24 -0.22
CA GLY A 12 -13.22 -4.98 0.37
C GLY A 12 -12.21 -3.82 0.32
N ILE A 13 -11.10 -3.97 -0.41
CA ILE A 13 -10.07 -2.93 -0.55
C ILE A 13 -10.32 -2.19 -1.86
N THR A 14 -11.10 -1.12 -1.82
CA THR A 14 -11.33 -0.30 -3.02
C THR A 14 -10.22 0.74 -3.19
N ARG A 15 -9.99 1.20 -4.44
CA ARG A 15 -9.07 2.32 -4.69
C ARG A 15 -9.41 3.56 -3.87
N GLY A 16 -10.70 3.82 -3.65
CA GLY A 16 -11.16 4.92 -2.79
C GLY A 16 -10.70 4.76 -1.34
N ASN A 17 -10.73 3.54 -0.79
CA ASN A 17 -10.21 3.27 0.56
C ASN A 17 -8.71 3.51 0.65
N ILE A 18 -7.95 3.07 -0.36
CA ILE A 18 -6.49 3.24 -0.42
C ILE A 18 -6.16 4.75 -0.46
N VAL A 19 -6.82 5.52 -1.33
CA VAL A 19 -6.61 6.97 -1.43
C VAL A 19 -7.01 7.67 -0.13
N ALA A 20 -8.14 7.34 0.46
CA ALA A 20 -8.57 7.94 1.73
C ALA A 20 -7.53 7.70 2.84
N SER A 21 -7.04 6.47 2.96
CA SER A 21 -6.01 6.08 3.95
C SER A 21 -4.69 6.83 3.71
N ALA A 22 -4.30 7.00 2.44
CA ALA A 22 -3.14 7.81 2.08
C ALA A 22 -3.31 9.27 2.54
N MET A 23 -4.48 9.86 2.28
CA MET A 23 -4.76 11.27 2.56
C MET A 23 -4.86 11.60 4.05
N GLU A 24 -5.15 10.63 4.93
CA GLU A 24 -5.15 10.83 6.38
C GLU A 24 -3.78 11.29 6.92
N LEU A 25 -2.68 10.86 6.29
CA LEU A 25 -1.32 11.26 6.67
C LEU A 25 -0.69 12.26 5.69
N TYR A 26 -1.42 12.68 4.66
CA TYR A 26 -0.91 13.63 3.68
C TYR A 26 -0.63 15.00 4.32
N VAL A 27 0.55 15.56 4.03
CA VAL A 27 0.93 16.90 4.47
C VAL A 27 1.02 17.80 3.25
N PRO A 28 0.14 18.79 3.09
CA PRO A 28 0.15 19.67 1.93
C PRO A 28 1.49 20.39 1.75
N HIS A 29 2.09 20.23 0.58
CA HIS A 29 3.31 20.93 0.19
C HIS A 29 3.32 21.15 -1.32
N GLY A 30 3.12 22.40 -1.76
CA GLY A 30 3.07 22.76 -3.20
C GLY A 30 1.80 22.31 -3.95
N ILE A 31 1.08 21.29 -3.45
CA ILE A 31 -0.18 20.80 -4.02
C ILE A 31 -1.27 20.80 -2.94
N GLY A 32 -2.48 21.23 -3.31
CA GLY A 32 -3.65 21.21 -2.41
C GLY A 32 -4.22 19.80 -2.21
N VAL A 33 -4.96 19.60 -1.12
CA VAL A 33 -5.48 18.29 -0.69
C VAL A 33 -6.30 17.58 -1.78
N GLU A 34 -7.20 18.30 -2.46
CA GLU A 34 -8.07 17.70 -3.49
C GLU A 34 -7.28 17.23 -4.72
N GLU A 35 -6.35 18.07 -5.20
CA GLU A 35 -5.50 17.73 -6.34
C GLU A 35 -4.53 16.59 -6.00
N ALA A 36 -3.99 16.57 -4.78
CA ALA A 36 -3.15 15.48 -4.30
C ALA A 36 -3.91 14.15 -4.28
N ALA A 37 -5.14 14.12 -3.74
CA ALA A 37 -5.97 12.92 -3.70
C ALA A 37 -6.28 12.40 -5.11
N LYS A 38 -6.61 13.30 -6.05
CA LYS A 38 -6.86 12.93 -7.44
C LYS A 38 -5.61 12.32 -8.10
N ARG A 39 -4.45 12.98 -7.98
CA ARG A 39 -3.19 12.47 -8.54
C ARG A 39 -2.79 11.15 -7.93
N LEU A 40 -2.94 10.97 -6.61
CA LEU A 40 -2.70 9.68 -5.95
C LEU A 40 -3.59 8.59 -6.52
N GLY A 41 -4.88 8.85 -6.73
CA GLY A 41 -5.79 7.87 -7.33
C GLY A 41 -5.35 7.45 -8.74
N GLU A 42 -4.84 8.37 -9.55
CA GLU A 42 -4.28 8.07 -10.88
C GLU A 42 -2.96 7.29 -10.78
N MET A 43 -2.07 7.66 -9.86
CA MET A 43 -0.78 6.99 -9.64
C MET A 43 -0.96 5.56 -9.13
N ILE A 44 -1.86 5.36 -8.15
CA ILE A 44 -2.23 4.03 -7.65
C ILE A 44 -2.80 3.19 -8.80
N GLY A 45 -3.72 3.74 -9.58
CA GLY A 45 -4.28 3.05 -10.74
C GLY A 45 -3.22 2.59 -11.74
N LYS A 46 -2.19 3.42 -11.99
CA LYS A 46 -1.04 3.04 -12.83
C LYS A 46 -0.15 1.98 -12.17
N ALA A 47 0.13 2.12 -10.87
CA ALA A 47 0.94 1.15 -10.13
C ALA A 47 0.31 -0.25 -10.12
N LEU A 48 -1.02 -0.35 -10.01
CA LEU A 48 -1.76 -1.62 -10.12
C LEU A 48 -1.67 -2.28 -11.53
N GLN A 49 -1.14 -1.56 -12.53
CA GLN A 49 -0.84 -2.07 -13.87
C GLN A 49 0.66 -2.27 -14.13
N ASP A 50 1.54 -2.06 -13.14
CA ASP A 50 2.97 -2.43 -13.23
C ASP A 50 3.20 -3.90 -12.82
N PRO A 51 3.85 -4.74 -13.67
CA PRO A 51 4.00 -6.19 -13.45
C PRO A 51 4.73 -6.56 -12.17
N ASN A 52 5.67 -5.73 -11.71
CA ASN A 52 6.41 -5.98 -10.47
C ASN A 52 5.51 -5.70 -9.27
N ILE A 53 4.78 -4.58 -9.31
CA ILE A 53 3.85 -4.21 -8.22
C ILE A 53 2.73 -5.24 -8.09
N SER A 54 2.11 -5.61 -9.21
CA SER A 54 0.96 -6.51 -9.15
C SER A 54 1.34 -7.95 -8.87
N SER A 55 2.56 -8.39 -9.21
CA SER A 55 3.03 -9.72 -8.79
C SER A 55 3.30 -9.77 -7.29
N LEU A 56 3.87 -8.71 -6.70
CA LEU A 56 4.03 -8.58 -5.24
C LEU A 56 2.69 -8.53 -4.52
N LEU A 57 1.74 -7.72 -5.01
CA LEU A 57 0.37 -7.67 -4.48
C LEU A 57 -0.36 -9.01 -4.62
N LEU A 58 -0.17 -9.73 -5.72
CA LEU A 58 -0.72 -11.09 -5.87
C LEU A 58 -0.15 -12.03 -4.81
N GLY A 59 1.17 -11.95 -4.56
CA GLY A 59 1.84 -12.71 -3.52
C GLY A 59 1.22 -12.44 -2.15
N ALA A 60 1.08 -11.17 -1.76
CA ALA A 60 0.44 -10.77 -0.51
C ALA A 60 -1.01 -11.29 -0.40
N ILE A 61 -1.80 -11.14 -1.47
CA ILE A 61 -3.19 -11.65 -1.52
C ILE A 61 -3.25 -13.16 -1.25
N LEU A 62 -2.37 -13.93 -1.90
CA LEU A 62 -2.37 -15.39 -1.77
C LEU A 62 -1.86 -15.84 -0.40
N LEU A 63 -0.85 -15.17 0.15
CA LEU A 63 -0.32 -15.44 1.48
C LEU A 63 -1.35 -15.10 2.56
N GLU A 64 -2.02 -13.96 2.45
CA GLU A 64 -3.15 -13.59 3.31
C GLU A 64 -4.26 -14.66 3.29
N ASP A 65 -4.67 -15.09 2.09
CA ASP A 65 -5.71 -16.11 1.95
C ASP A 65 -5.32 -17.42 2.63
N GLU A 66 -4.10 -17.88 2.39
CA GLU A 66 -3.68 -19.22 2.80
C GLU A 66 -3.22 -19.28 4.25
N LEU A 67 -2.56 -18.24 4.74
CA LEU A 67 -1.94 -18.23 6.06
C LEU A 67 -2.83 -17.57 7.11
N TYR A 68 -3.69 -16.63 6.73
CA TYR A 68 -4.56 -15.92 7.66
C TYR A 68 -6.05 -16.30 7.48
N LEU A 69 -6.66 -16.04 6.32
CA LEU A 69 -8.12 -16.14 6.18
C LEU A 69 -8.67 -17.58 6.20
N LYS A 70 -8.00 -18.54 5.55
CA LYS A 70 -8.44 -19.94 5.50
C LYS A 70 -8.00 -20.77 6.71
N ARG A 71 -7.08 -20.25 7.53
CA ARG A 71 -6.56 -20.96 8.70
C ARG A 71 -7.31 -20.54 9.95
N LYS A 72 -8.02 -21.50 10.54
CA LYS A 72 -8.49 -21.35 11.91
C LYS A 72 -7.28 -21.32 12.86
N ASP A 73 -7.26 -20.37 13.80
CA ASP A 73 -6.19 -20.19 14.78
C ASP A 73 -4.82 -19.95 14.11
N SER A 74 -4.80 -19.05 13.12
CA SER A 74 -3.58 -18.69 12.40
C SER A 74 -2.48 -18.17 13.34
N GLU A 75 -1.27 -18.71 13.18
CA GLU A 75 -0.07 -18.31 13.94
C GLU A 75 0.36 -16.86 13.67
N ILE A 76 -0.18 -16.26 12.61
CA ILE A 76 0.12 -14.88 12.21
C ILE A 76 -1.04 -13.92 12.50
N ALA A 77 -2.11 -14.38 13.17
CA ALA A 77 -3.32 -13.59 13.34
C ALA A 77 -3.12 -12.26 14.10
N ASP A 78 -2.12 -12.22 14.98
CA ASP A 78 -1.78 -11.05 15.79
C ASP A 78 -0.61 -10.24 15.21
N ASP A 79 -0.28 -10.43 13.93
CA ASP A 79 0.79 -9.69 13.24
C ASP A 79 2.14 -9.76 14.01
N PRO A 80 2.71 -10.96 14.15
CA PRO A 80 3.81 -11.17 15.07
C PRO A 80 5.12 -10.60 14.51
N VAL A 81 5.91 -9.96 15.36
CA VAL A 81 7.21 -9.31 15.04
C VAL A 81 8.23 -10.20 14.29
N PHE A 82 8.08 -11.54 14.32
CA PHE A 82 8.97 -12.43 13.57
C PHE A 82 8.57 -12.63 12.10
N LEU A 83 7.33 -12.28 11.74
CA LEU A 83 6.86 -12.28 10.36
C LEU A 83 7.44 -11.01 9.73
N LEU A 84 8.49 -11.18 8.93
CA LEU A 84 9.13 -10.06 8.23
C LEU A 84 8.85 -10.11 6.73
N SER A 85 8.18 -11.16 6.26
CA SER A 85 7.95 -11.38 4.83
C SER A 85 6.89 -10.45 4.25
N ASP A 86 5.87 -10.14 5.03
CA ASP A 86 4.91 -9.04 4.82
C ASP A 86 5.62 -7.70 4.70
N GLU A 87 6.47 -7.34 5.68
CA GLU A 87 7.20 -6.07 5.68
C GLU A 87 8.11 -5.96 4.44
N ILE A 88 8.79 -7.06 4.09
CA ILE A 88 9.64 -7.15 2.90
C ILE A 88 8.82 -6.93 1.61
N ILE A 89 7.61 -7.50 1.53
CA ILE A 89 6.72 -7.27 0.39
C ILE A 89 6.28 -5.81 0.33
N GLY A 90 5.84 -5.23 1.45
CA GLY A 90 5.44 -3.82 1.55
C GLY A 90 6.56 -2.87 1.14
N MET A 91 7.77 -3.06 1.69
CA MET A 91 8.96 -2.29 1.33
C MET A 91 9.31 -2.43 -0.16
N ALA A 92 9.27 -3.65 -0.72
CA ALA A 92 9.59 -3.87 -2.13
C ALA A 92 8.60 -3.12 -3.04
N ILE A 93 7.30 -3.14 -2.73
CA ILE A 93 6.28 -2.37 -3.46
C ILE A 93 6.61 -0.87 -3.38
N ALA A 94 6.87 -0.35 -2.18
CA ALA A 94 7.18 1.06 -1.97
C ALA A 94 8.42 1.50 -2.79
N GLU A 95 9.50 0.72 -2.72
CA GLU A 95 10.77 1.02 -3.39
C GLU A 95 10.69 0.94 -4.92
N VAL A 96 9.92 -0.01 -5.47
CA VAL A 96 9.72 -0.09 -6.92
C VAL A 96 9.01 1.16 -7.46
N ILE A 97 8.10 1.76 -6.69
CA ILE A 97 7.35 2.96 -7.12
C ILE A 97 8.12 4.26 -6.85
N GLY A 98 8.62 4.42 -5.63
CA GLY A 98 9.14 5.70 -5.11
C GLY A 98 10.62 5.67 -4.75
N GLY A 99 11.34 4.58 -5.03
CA GLY A 99 12.76 4.42 -4.72
C GLY A 99 13.04 4.34 -3.21
N THR A 100 14.31 4.49 -2.85
CA THR A 100 14.79 4.27 -1.48
C THR A 100 14.13 5.19 -0.43
N TYR A 101 13.72 6.41 -0.81
CA TYR A 101 13.03 7.32 0.11
C TYR A 101 11.62 6.84 0.48
N ALA A 102 10.99 6.01 -0.36
CA ALA A 102 9.66 5.47 -0.06
C ALA A 102 9.65 4.55 1.17
N ARG A 103 10.80 4.03 1.61
CA ARG A 103 10.89 3.27 2.87
C ARG A 103 10.47 4.08 4.09
N PHE A 104 10.81 5.37 4.14
CA PHE A 104 10.44 6.22 5.27
C PHE A 104 8.93 6.47 5.31
N GLU A 105 8.31 6.65 4.15
CA GLU A 105 6.85 6.73 4.06
C GLU A 105 6.22 5.36 4.41
N PHE A 106 6.80 4.24 3.98
CA PHE A 106 6.30 2.91 4.33
C PHE A 106 6.26 2.72 5.85
N THR A 107 7.38 2.93 6.54
CA THR A 107 7.44 2.87 8.00
C THR A 107 6.38 3.78 8.66
N ARG A 108 6.11 4.95 8.08
CA ARG A 108 5.10 5.87 8.61
C ARG A 108 3.68 5.32 8.45
N TYR A 109 3.33 4.75 7.30
CA TYR A 109 1.99 4.21 7.05
C TYR A 109 1.76 2.89 7.78
N ASP A 110 2.75 2.01 7.80
CA ASP A 110 2.72 0.76 8.56
C ASP A 110 2.54 1.01 10.07
N GLN A 111 3.32 1.91 10.68
CA GLN A 111 3.15 2.20 12.11
C GLN A 111 1.82 2.86 12.49
N LYS A 112 1.21 3.61 11.58
CA LYS A 112 -0.01 4.37 11.86
C LYS A 112 -1.29 3.63 11.46
N LYS A 113 -1.20 2.69 10.52
CA LYS A 113 -2.31 1.93 9.92
C LYS A 113 -3.59 2.78 9.71
N PRO A 114 -3.55 3.95 9.02
CA PRO A 114 -4.72 4.79 8.79
C PRO A 114 -5.78 4.09 7.94
N GLY A 115 -7.04 4.50 8.10
CA GLY A 115 -8.17 4.04 7.30
C GLY A 115 -8.28 2.52 7.20
N ILE A 116 -8.23 2.00 5.97
CA ILE A 116 -8.41 0.57 5.70
C ILE A 116 -7.28 -0.29 6.28
N LEU A 117 -6.06 0.26 6.39
CA LEU A 117 -4.88 -0.49 6.81
C LEU A 117 -5.07 -1.12 8.20
N GLY A 118 -5.72 -0.41 9.13
CA GLY A 118 -5.99 -0.93 10.48
C GLY A 118 -7.03 -2.06 10.55
N SER A 119 -7.60 -2.48 9.41
CA SER A 119 -8.59 -3.56 9.32
C SER A 119 -8.15 -4.75 8.47
N LEU A 120 -6.99 -4.65 7.81
CA LEU A 120 -6.44 -5.73 6.99
C LEU A 120 -5.62 -6.68 7.87
N GLY A 121 -5.42 -7.91 7.41
CA GLY A 121 -4.47 -8.80 8.04
C GLY A 121 -3.04 -8.61 7.51
N PRO A 122 -2.08 -9.36 8.07
CA PRO A 122 -0.65 -9.00 8.09
C PRO A 122 0.01 -8.83 6.72
N PHE A 123 -0.44 -9.57 5.70
CA PHE A 123 0.18 -9.41 4.38
C PHE A 123 -0.44 -8.25 3.60
N LEU A 124 -1.73 -7.99 3.80
CA LEU A 124 -2.45 -6.99 3.02
C LEU A 124 -2.32 -5.58 3.59
N ASP A 125 -2.23 -5.39 4.90
CA ASP A 125 -1.93 -4.06 5.45
C ASP A 125 -0.56 -3.58 4.96
N ASP A 126 0.49 -4.40 5.05
CA ASP A 126 1.83 -4.03 4.61
C ASP A 126 1.94 -3.82 3.11
N ALA A 127 1.34 -4.70 2.31
CA ALA A 127 1.38 -4.56 0.86
C ALA A 127 0.63 -3.30 0.38
N VAL A 128 -0.51 -2.96 1.01
CA VAL A 128 -1.26 -1.74 0.71
C VAL A 128 -0.56 -0.50 1.27
N ALA A 129 0.05 -0.58 2.45
CA ALA A 129 0.89 0.49 3.00
C ALA A 129 2.09 0.77 2.08
N GLY A 130 2.71 -0.27 1.51
CA GLY A 130 3.77 -0.17 0.52
C GLY A 130 3.32 0.56 -0.75
N LEU A 131 2.14 0.22 -1.26
CA LEU A 131 1.53 0.89 -2.42
C LEU A 131 1.28 2.39 -2.13
N ILE A 132 0.72 2.70 -0.97
CA ILE A 132 0.48 4.09 -0.53
C ILE A 132 1.80 4.85 -0.40
N ALA A 133 2.78 4.28 0.30
CA ALA A 133 4.08 4.90 0.55
C ALA A 133 4.86 5.16 -0.74
N GLY A 134 4.85 4.21 -1.66
CA GLY A 134 5.45 4.36 -2.98
C GLY A 134 4.83 5.54 -3.76
N CYS A 135 3.50 5.58 -3.84
CA CYS A 135 2.80 6.64 -4.58
C CYS A 135 2.92 8.01 -3.91
N THR A 136 2.84 8.10 -2.59
CA THR A 136 2.97 9.37 -1.84
C THR A 136 4.39 9.92 -1.89
N SER A 137 5.41 9.09 -1.71
CA SER A 137 6.82 9.47 -1.87
C SER A 137 7.09 10.04 -3.27
N ARG A 138 6.55 9.38 -4.31
CA ARG A 138 6.66 9.84 -5.68
C ARG A 138 5.90 11.15 -5.92
N LEU A 139 4.70 11.30 -5.36
CA LEU A 139 3.93 12.54 -5.44
C LEU A 139 4.72 13.72 -4.86
N TYR A 140 5.31 13.57 -3.68
CA TYR A 140 6.12 14.62 -3.07
C TYR A 140 7.33 14.98 -3.94
N SER A 141 8.01 13.97 -4.49
CA SER A 141 9.17 14.17 -5.38
C SER A 141 8.80 14.94 -6.65
N GLU A 142 7.67 14.60 -7.29
CA GLU A 142 7.18 15.30 -8.48
C GLU A 142 6.69 16.73 -8.18
N SER A 143 6.18 16.96 -6.96
CA SER A 143 5.72 18.27 -6.49
C SER A 143 6.86 19.24 -6.19
N MET A 144 8.03 18.73 -5.76
CA MET A 144 9.21 19.55 -5.50
C MET A 144 9.97 19.94 -6.77
N GLY A 145 9.96 19.09 -7.81
CA GLY A 145 10.64 19.35 -9.08
C GLY A 145 9.89 20.32 -10.01
N SER A 146 8.71 20.81 -9.61
CA SER A 146 7.87 21.72 -10.38
C SER A 146 7.83 23.17 -9.84
N MET A 147 8.71 23.49 -8.88
CA MET A 147 9.08 24.87 -8.49
C MET A 147 10.29 25.36 -9.30
#